data_AF-A0A560WJ46-F1
#
_entry.id   AF-A0A560WJ46-F1
#
_cell.length_a   1.000
_cell.length_b   1.000
_cell.length_c   1.000
_cell.angle_alpha   90.00
_cell.angle_beta   90.00
_cell.angle_gamma   90.00
#
_symmetry.space_group_name_H-M   'P 1'
#
loop_
_entity.id
_entity.type
_entity.pdbx_description
1 polymer ?
#
loop_
_entity_poly.entity_id
_entity_poly.type
_entity_poly.pdbx_seq_one_letter_code
_entity_poly.pdbx_strand_id
1 'polypeptide(L)'
;MLTRLERYLLQDFPFLHLVIGGFGNTTFLVGSVFFLFPSLERVALWLFVIGSLGMLVGTIGEAFVRHKRRSRQRATPSRRQ
;
A
#
# COMPACT_ATOMS: atom_id res chain seq x y z
N MET A 1 25.00 -13.03 -3.35
CA MET A 1 24.25 -12.13 -4.24
C MET A 1 22.80 -11.87 -3.78
N LEU A 2 22.16 -12.78 -3.02
CA LEU A 2 20.79 -12.61 -2.52
C LEU A 2 20.59 -11.47 -1.47
N THR A 3 21.65 -11.06 -0.75
CA THR A 3 21.58 -10.02 0.28
C THR A 3 21.44 -8.58 -0.23
N ARG A 4 21.61 -8.34 -1.54
CA ARG A 4 21.35 -7.01 -2.15
C ARG A 4 19.88 -6.83 -2.51
N LEU A 5 19.20 -7.90 -2.92
CA LEU A 5 17.75 -7.89 -3.20
C LEU A 5 16.94 -7.69 -1.92
N GLU A 6 17.36 -8.32 -0.82
CA GLU A 6 16.70 -8.22 0.48
C GLU A 6 16.74 -6.78 1.03
N ARG A 7 17.83 -6.05 0.80
CA ARG A 7 17.98 -4.64 1.19
C ARG A 7 17.16 -3.69 0.31
N TYR A 8 17.07 -3.95 -0.99
CA TYR A 8 16.17 -3.23 -1.90
C TYR A 8 14.71 -3.44 -1.48
N LEU A 9 14.29 -4.68 -1.25
CA LEU A 9 12.94 -4.98 -0.75
C LEU A 9 12.63 -4.28 0.59
N LEU A 10 13.56 -4.27 1.54
CA LEU A 10 13.32 -3.66 2.86
C LEU A 10 13.38 -2.13 2.87
N GLN A 11 14.12 -1.50 1.94
CA GLN A 11 14.22 -0.04 1.82
C GLN A 11 13.17 0.55 0.87
N ASP A 12 12.73 -0.21 -0.13
CA ASP A 12 11.66 0.15 -1.06
C ASP A 12 10.28 -0.28 -0.58
N PHE A 13 10.14 -1.11 0.45
CA PHE A 13 8.82 -1.50 0.99
C PHE A 13 7.92 -0.29 1.33
N PRO A 14 8.43 0.80 1.95
CA PRO A 14 7.65 2.01 2.16
C PRO A 14 7.27 2.72 0.85
N PHE A 15 8.16 2.69 -0.15
CA PHE A 15 7.95 3.35 -1.44
C PHE A 15 6.97 2.58 -2.32
N LEU A 16 7.10 1.25 -2.40
CA LEU A 16 6.14 0.35 -3.05
C LEU A 16 4.75 0.48 -2.40
N HIS A 17 4.67 0.53 -1.07
CA HIS A 17 3.42 0.79 -0.38
C HIS A 17 2.81 2.15 -0.76
N LEU A 18 3.62 3.22 -0.77
CA LEU A 18 3.17 4.56 -1.14
C LEU A 18 2.73 4.64 -2.61
N VAL A 19 3.46 4.01 -3.52
CA VAL A 19 3.16 3.98 -4.96
C VAL A 19 1.92 3.13 -5.21
N ILE A 20 1.79 1.94 -4.62
CA ILE A 20 0.62 1.06 -4.78
C ILE A 20 -0.63 1.69 -4.15
N GLY A 21 -0.52 2.26 -2.95
CA GLY A 21 -1.61 2.96 -2.29
C GLY A 21 -2.02 4.24 -3.03
N GLY A 22 -1.05 5.04 -3.48
CA GLY A 22 -1.29 6.25 -4.26
C GLY A 22 -1.88 5.96 -5.64
N PHE A 23 -1.38 4.94 -6.32
CA PHE A 23 -1.92 4.46 -7.59
C PHE A 23 -3.34 3.91 -7.42
N GLY A 24 -3.58 3.11 -6.38
CA GLY A 24 -4.90 2.59 -6.04
C GLY A 24 -5.92 3.71 -5.76
N ASN A 25 -5.54 4.71 -4.97
CA ASN A 25 -6.38 5.90 -4.69
C ASN A 25 -6.69 6.71 -5.94
N THR A 26 -5.68 6.95 -6.79
CA THR A 26 -5.88 7.73 -8.02
C THR A 26 -6.79 6.97 -8.99
N THR A 27 -6.57 5.67 -9.16
CA THR A 27 -7.38 4.80 -10.01
C THR A 27 -8.82 4.70 -9.51
N PHE A 28 -9.01 4.62 -8.19
CA PHE A 28 -10.33 4.63 -7.57
C PHE A 28 -11.06 5.95 -7.82
N LEU A 29 -10.39 7.09 -7.61
CA LEU A 29 -10.97 8.41 -7.87
C LEU A 29 -11.40 8.56 -9.33
N VAL A 30 -10.53 8.17 -10.27
CA VAL A 30 -10.83 8.22 -11.72
C VAL A 30 -11.99 7.26 -12.06
N GLY A 31 -11.99 6.05 -11.48
CA GLY A 31 -13.08 5.10 -11.62
C GLY A 31 -14.42 5.65 -11.12
N SER A 32 -14.43 6.35 -9.97
CA SER A 32 -15.63 7.00 -9.44
C SER A 32 -16.15 8.10 -10.36
N VAL A 33 -15.26 8.90 -10.98
CA VAL A 33 -15.66 9.91 -11.97
C VAL A 33 -16.22 9.24 -13.22
N PHE A 34 -15.62 8.16 -13.68
CA PHE A 34 -16.09 7.43 -14.87
C PHE A 34 -17.46 6.78 -14.65
N PHE A 35 -17.81 6.46 -13.40
CA PHE A 35 -19.12 5.94 -13.02
C PHE A 35 -20.27 6.91 -13.31
N LEU A 36 -20.00 8.21 -13.47
CA LEU A 36 -20.99 9.21 -13.85
C LEU A 36 -21.40 9.13 -15.33
N PHE A 37 -20.67 8.38 -16.15
CA PHE A 37 -20.90 8.27 -17.58
C PHE A 37 -21.34 6.83 -17.94
N PRO A 38 -22.58 6.61 -18.39
CA PRO A 38 -23.09 5.27 -18.72
C PRO A 38 -22.25 4.54 -19.78
N SER A 39 -21.64 5.28 -20.70
CA SER A 39 -20.77 4.74 -21.75
C SER A 39 -19.42 4.21 -21.23
N LEU A 40 -18.99 4.66 -20.04
CA LEU A 40 -17.71 4.29 -19.43
C LEU A 40 -17.89 3.37 -18.22
N GLU A 41 -19.12 2.94 -17.91
CA GLU A 41 -19.45 2.14 -16.72
C GLU A 41 -18.61 0.85 -16.62
N ARG A 42 -18.40 0.15 -17.75
CA ARG A 42 -17.54 -1.05 -17.77
C ARG A 42 -16.09 -0.73 -17.39
N VAL A 43 -15.56 0.39 -17.89
CA VAL A 43 -14.19 0.83 -17.59
C VAL A 43 -14.09 1.31 -16.13
N ALA A 44 -15.11 2.01 -15.64
CA ALA A 44 -15.23 2.45 -14.26
C ALA A 44 -15.20 1.26 -13.29
N LEU A 45 -15.94 0.19 -13.58
CA LEU A 45 -15.96 -1.03 -12.77
C LEU A 45 -14.57 -1.69 -12.68
N TRP A 46 -13.86 -1.82 -13.81
CA TRP A 46 -12.50 -2.38 -13.80
C TRP A 46 -11.50 -1.48 -13.05
N LEU A 47 -11.58 -0.16 -13.24
CA LEU A 47 -10.77 0.81 -12.49
C LEU A 47 -11.05 0.72 -10.98
N PHE A 48 -12.32 0.54 -10.61
CA PHE A 48 -12.73 0.40 -9.22
C PHE A 48 -12.19 -0.89 -8.58
N VAL A 49 -12.31 -2.02 -9.27
CA VAL A 49 -11.77 -3.32 -8.79
C VAL A 49 -10.25 -3.26 -8.66
N ILE A 50 -9.55 -2.74 -9.66
CA ILE A 50 -8.08 -2.64 -9.63
C ILE A 50 -7.63 -1.62 -8.56
N GLY A 51 -8.31 -0.47 -8.48
CA GLY A 51 -8.02 0.57 -7.49
C GLY A 51 -8.22 0.10 -6.05
N SER A 52 -9.33 -0.60 -5.78
CA SER A 52 -9.62 -1.16 -4.45
C SER A 52 -8.67 -2.32 -4.07
N LEU A 53 -8.31 -3.19 -5.01
CA LEU A 53 -7.26 -4.21 -4.80
C LEU A 53 -5.91 -3.57 -4.50
N GLY A 54 -5.53 -2.52 -5.25
CA GLY A 54 -4.31 -1.75 -5.00
C GLY A 54 -4.28 -1.18 -3.59
N MET A 55 -5.37 -0.54 -3.15
CA MET A 55 -5.47 -0.05 -1.77
C MET A 55 -5.34 -1.18 -0.75
N LEU A 56 -6.03 -2.30 -0.94
CA LEU A 56 -5.99 -3.44 -0.03
C LEU A 56 -4.56 -3.99 0.14
N VAL A 57 -3.84 -4.19 -0.97
CA VAL A 57 -2.44 -4.62 -0.96
C VAL A 57 -1.56 -3.60 -0.24
N GLY A 58 -1.79 -2.30 -0.49
CA GLY A 58 -1.17 -1.21 0.26
C GLY A 58 -1.37 -1.38 1.77
N THR A 59 -2.62 -1.41 2.24
CA THR A 59 -2.95 -1.46 3.67
C THR A 59 -2.39 -2.71 4.36
N ILE A 60 -2.42 -3.87 3.69
CA ILE A 60 -1.83 -5.11 4.22
C ILE A 60 -0.31 -4.95 4.38
N GLY A 61 0.36 -4.33 3.40
CA GLY A 61 1.79 -4.01 3.48
C GLY A 61 2.12 -3.10 4.67
N GLU A 62 1.33 -2.06 4.91
CA GLU A 62 1.51 -1.16 6.06
C GLU A 62 1.31 -1.90 7.39
N ALA A 63 0.25 -2.71 7.48
CA ALA A 63 -0.07 -3.50 8.67
C ALA A 63 1.07 -4.46 9.03
N PHE A 64 1.65 -5.12 8.03
CA PHE A 64 2.77 -6.04 8.22
C PHE A 64 4.05 -5.33 8.70
N VAL A 65 4.38 -4.18 8.09
CA VAL A 65 5.53 -3.35 8.51
C VAL A 65 5.31 -2.81 9.92
N ARG A 66 4.11 -2.31 10.23
CA ARG A 66 3.75 -1.78 11.55
C ARG A 66 3.81 -2.86 12.62
N HIS A 67 3.45 -4.11 12.29
CA HIS A 67 3.60 -5.25 13.17
C HIS A 67 5.07 -5.53 13.50
N LYS A 68 5.95 -5.58 12.49
CA LYS A 68 7.41 -5.73 12.71
C LYS A 68 8.02 -4.57 13.52
N ARG A 69 7.54 -3.34 13.34
CA ARG A 69 8.06 -2.16 14.05
C ARG A 69 7.67 -2.14 15.54
N ARG A 70 6.46 -2.62 15.90
CA ARG A 70 6.05 -2.74 17.32
C ARG A 70 6.96 -3.68 18.12
N SER A 71 7.47 -4.74 17.50
CA SER A 71 8.35 -5.70 18.18
C SER A 71 9.72 -5.11 18.54
N ARG A 72 10.21 -4.12 17.79
CA ARG A 72 11.47 -3.42 18.11
C ARG A 72 11.31 -2.34 19.18
N GLN A 73 10.16 -1.68 19.28
CA GLN A 73 9.94 -0.64 20.29
C GLN A 73 9.77 -1.21 21.71
N ARG A 74 9.30 -2.46 21.85
CA ARG A 74 9.25 -3.14 23.16
C ARG A 74 10.62 -3.56 23.72
N ALA A 75 11.69 -3.43 22.94
CA ALA A 75 13.04 -3.81 23.36
C ALA A 75 13.89 -2.63 23.87
N THR A 76 13.30 -1.45 24.11
CA THR A 76 13.95 -0.42 24.93
C THR A 76 13.37 -0.53 26.34
N PRO A 77 14.02 -1.26 27.27
CA PRO A 77 13.66 -1.13 28.67
C PRO A 77 13.90 0.33 29.03
N SER A 78 12.90 0.97 29.62
CA SER A 78 13.05 2.22 30.35
C SER A 78 14.12 2.00 31.41
N ARG A 79 15.37 2.25 31.04
CA ARG A 79 16.47 2.39 31.97
C ARG A 79 16.15 3.67 32.72
N ARG A 80 15.60 3.47 33.92
CA ARG A 80 15.52 4.47 34.99
C ARG A 80 16.74 5.39 34.91
N GLN A 81 16.48 6.68 34.81
CA GLN A 81 17.09 7.71 35.67
C GLN A 81 16.24 8.96 35.58
#